data_AF-W2UG96-F1
#
_entry.id   AF-W2UG96-F1
#
_cell.length_a   1.000
_cell.length_b   1.000
_cell.length_c   1.000
_cell.angle_alpha   90.00
_cell.angle_beta   90.00
_cell.angle_gamma   90.00
#
_symmetry.space_group_name_H-M   'P 1'
#
loop_
_entity.id
_entity.type
_entity.pdbx_description
1 polymer ?
#
loop_
_entity_poly.entity_id
_entity_poly.type
_entity_poly.pdbx_seq_one_letter_code
_entity_poly.pdbx_strand_id
1 'polypeptide(L)'
;MILFFSVAIFLWLLEGSLSSEQGFADVKDIFANPLCQFVIWGSLAALAYHAVAGIRHLIMDLGYGEDSFETGRATAWVAVVVAAIIIVLVTGWVYLW
;
A
#
# COMPACT_ATOMS: atom_id res chain seq x y z
N MET A 1 -2.84 11.02 -4.50
CA MET A 1 -4.24 10.95 -5.00
C MET A 1 -4.76 9.52 -5.11
N ILE A 2 -3.95 8.52 -5.49
CA ILE A 2 -4.37 7.10 -5.56
C ILE A 2 -5.10 6.65 -4.28
N LEU A 3 -4.45 6.79 -3.12
CA LEU A 3 -4.99 6.36 -1.83
C LEU A 3 -6.35 6.97 -1.47
N PHE A 4 -6.58 8.23 -1.84
CA PHE A 4 -7.85 8.90 -1.56
C PHE A 4 -9.02 8.17 -2.23
N PHE A 5 -8.86 7.77 -3.49
CA PHE A 5 -9.88 7.00 -4.20
C PHE A 5 -9.90 5.53 -3.77
N SER A 6 -8.74 4.95 -3.45
CA SER A 6 -8.66 3.58 -2.93
C SER A 6 -9.50 3.40 -1.66
N VAL A 7 -9.55 4.39 -0.77
CA VAL A 7 -10.38 4.31 0.46
C VAL A 7 -11.84 4.04 0.14
N ALA A 8 -12.45 4.74 -0.81
CA ALA A 8 -13.85 4.52 -1.17
C ALA A 8 -14.10 3.08 -1.69
N ILE A 9 -13.19 2.58 -2.52
CA ILE A 9 -13.27 1.20 -3.06
C ILE A 9 -13.13 0.18 -1.92
N PHE A 10 -12.16 0.33 -1.03
CA PHE A 10 -11.95 -0.61 0.06
C PHE A 10 -13.06 -0.55 1.12
N LEU A 11 -13.69 0.61 1.35
CA LEU A 11 -14.85 0.70 2.24
C LEU A 11 -16.06 -0.03 1.65
N TRP A 12 -16.30 0.08 0.34
CA TRP A 12 -17.35 -0.68 -0.34
C TRP A 12 -17.09 -2.19 -0.29
N LEU A 13 -15.84 -2.62 -0.53
CA LEU A 13 -15.45 -4.03 -0.39
C LEU A 13 -15.61 -4.53 1.06
N LEU A 14 -15.23 -3.71 2.03
CA LEU A 14 -15.36 -4.03 3.46
C LEU A 14 -16.83 -4.20 3.84
N GLU A 15 -17.69 -3.26 3.45
CA GLU A 15 -19.13 -3.34 3.67
C GLU A 15 -19.72 -4.62 3.07
N GLY A 16 -19.40 -4.92 1.80
CA GLY A 16 -19.83 -6.14 1.12
C GLY A 16 -19.40 -7.40 1.87
N SER A 17 -18.13 -7.44 2.32
CA SER A 17 -17.57 -8.59 3.02
C SER A 17 -18.20 -8.87 4.39
N LEU A 18 -18.78 -7.84 5.02
CA LEU A 18 -19.41 -7.94 6.34
C LEU A 18 -20.94 -8.11 6.28
N SER A 19 -21.53 -8.01 5.09
CA SER A 19 -22.98 -8.00 4.91
C SER A 19 -23.65 -9.36 5.16
N SER A 20 -22.98 -10.47 4.78
CA SER A 20 -23.45 -11.85 4.95
C SER A 20 -22.36 -12.84 4.52
N GLU A 21 -22.57 -14.15 4.76
CA GLU A 21 -21.70 -15.20 4.22
C GLU A 21 -21.62 -15.15 2.68
N GLN A 22 -22.76 -14.94 2.01
CA GLN A 22 -22.78 -14.78 0.55
C GLN A 22 -22.02 -13.52 0.12
N GLY A 23 -22.19 -12.40 0.82
CA GLY A 23 -21.46 -11.16 0.51
C GLY A 23 -19.94 -11.31 0.67
N PHE A 24 -19.50 -12.08 1.66
CA PHE A 24 -18.08 -12.44 1.80
C PHE A 24 -17.59 -13.30 0.62
N ALA A 25 -18.38 -14.28 0.18
CA ALA A 25 -18.06 -15.10 -0.99
C ALA A 25 -17.99 -14.26 -2.28
N ASP A 26 -18.91 -13.32 -2.48
CA ASP A 26 -18.92 -12.43 -3.64
C ASP A 26 -17.67 -11.54 -3.67
N VAL A 27 -17.27 -10.97 -2.52
CA VAL A 27 -16.02 -10.19 -2.42
C VAL A 27 -14.81 -11.07 -2.69
N LYS A 28 -14.81 -12.33 -2.23
CA LYS A 28 -13.74 -13.28 -2.53
C LYS A 28 -13.62 -13.54 -4.03
N ASP A 29 -14.73 -13.68 -4.75
CA ASP A 29 -14.74 -13.87 -6.21
C ASP A 29 -14.22 -12.62 -6.95
N ILE A 30 -14.49 -11.41 -6.44
CA ILE A 30 -13.87 -10.18 -6.95
C ILE A 30 -12.35 -10.24 -6.80
N PHE A 31 -11.84 -10.72 -5.66
CA PHE A 31 -10.41 -10.86 -5.42
C PHE A 31 -9.74 -11.94 -6.30
N ALA A 32 -10.50 -12.85 -6.91
CA ALA A 32 -9.99 -13.81 -7.89
C ALA A 32 -9.89 -13.24 -9.32
N ASN A 33 -10.49 -12.08 -9.59
CA ASN A 33 -10.41 -11.44 -10.90
C ASN A 33 -9.05 -10.75 -11.10
N PRO A 34 -8.27 -11.09 -12.15
CA PRO A 34 -6.93 -10.53 -12.35
C PRO A 34 -6.88 -9.00 -12.46
N LEU A 35 -7.92 -8.37 -13.03
CA LEU A 35 -8.01 -6.91 -13.13
C LEU A 35 -8.22 -6.29 -11.75
N CYS A 36 -9.09 -6.89 -10.93
CA CYS A 36 -9.32 -6.46 -9.56
C CYS A 36 -8.07 -6.67 -8.69
N GLN A 37 -7.38 -7.80 -8.83
CA GLN A 37 -6.09 -8.05 -8.18
C GLN A 37 -5.07 -6.96 -8.52
N PHE A 38 -4.99 -6.53 -9.79
CA PHE A 38 -4.12 -5.43 -10.19
C PHE A 38 -4.48 -4.10 -9.51
N VAL A 39 -5.77 -3.78 -9.38
CA VAL A 39 -6.22 -2.56 -8.68
C VAL A 39 -5.92 -2.62 -7.17
N ILE A 40 -6.15 -3.78 -6.55
CA ILE A 40 -5.85 -4.02 -5.13
C ILE A 40 -4.35 -3.91 -4.90
N TRP A 41 -3.55 -4.62 -5.70
CA TRP A 41 -2.10 -4.57 -5.66
C TRP A 41 -1.57 -3.14 -5.84
N GLY A 42 -2.04 -2.42 -6.87
CA GLY A 42 -1.60 -1.04 -7.13
C GLY A 42 -1.94 -0.09 -5.97
N SER A 43 -3.10 -0.29 -5.33
CA SER A 43 -3.49 0.48 -4.14
C SER A 43 -2.61 0.17 -2.93
N LEU A 44 -2.32 -1.11 -2.68
CA LEU A 44 -1.44 -1.54 -1.59
C LEU A 44 0.02 -1.10 -1.82
N ALA A 45 0.49 -1.13 -3.07
CA ALA A 45 1.81 -0.64 -3.43
C ALA A 45 1.93 0.88 -3.22
N ALA A 46 0.91 1.64 -3.62
CA ALA A 46 0.85 3.07 -3.33
C ALA A 46 0.81 3.35 -1.82
N LEU A 47 0.11 2.52 -1.03
CA LEU A 47 0.04 2.65 0.43
C LEU A 47 1.40 2.36 1.06
N ALA A 48 2.08 1.29 0.65
CA ALA A 48 3.40 0.93 1.14
C ALA A 48 4.41 2.06 0.91
N TYR A 49 4.49 2.58 -0.32
CA TYR A 49 5.39 3.70 -0.62
C TYR A 49 5.03 4.96 0.19
N HIS A 50 3.75 5.33 0.22
CA HIS A 50 3.29 6.52 0.94
C HIS A 50 3.57 6.43 2.45
N ALA A 51 3.31 5.28 3.08
CA ALA A 51 3.57 5.07 4.49
C ALA A 51 5.07 5.14 4.81
N VAL A 52 5.92 4.48 4.02
CA VAL A 52 7.38 4.51 4.23
C VAL A 52 7.94 5.92 4.03
N ALA A 53 7.51 6.62 2.97
CA ALA A 53 7.90 8.01 2.74
C ALA A 53 7.38 8.93 3.86
N GLY A 54 6.14 8.74 4.31
CA GLY A 54 5.55 9.48 5.42
C GLY A 54 6.32 9.28 6.73
N ILE A 55 6.70 8.04 7.06
CA ILE A 55 7.54 7.75 8.22
C ILE A 55 8.90 8.45 8.08
N ARG A 56 9.53 8.41 6.91
CA ARG A 56 10.77 9.17 6.65
C ARG A 56 10.57 10.65 6.92
N HIS A 57 9.47 11.24 6.46
CA HIS A 57 9.17 12.65 6.73
C HIS A 57 9.00 12.94 8.22
N LEU A 58 8.25 12.12 8.95
CA LEU A 58 8.09 12.28 10.40
C LEU A 58 9.43 12.16 11.15
N ILE A 59 10.35 11.31 10.69
CA ILE A 59 11.72 11.21 11.24
C ILE A 59 12.51 12.51 10.98
N MET A 60 12.37 13.10 9.79
CA MET A 60 12.98 14.40 9.49
C MET A 60 12.38 15.52 10.34
N ASP A 61 11.05 15.53 10.53
CA ASP A 61 10.38 16.51 11.39
C ASP A 61 10.83 16.44 12.87
N LEU A 62 11.41 15.31 13.29
CA LEU A 62 12.04 15.13 14.61
C LEU A 62 13.51 15.59 14.66
N GLY A 63 14.05 16.13 13.55
CA GLY A 63 15.42 16.62 13.43
C GLY A 63 16.45 15.57 13.00
N TYR A 64 16.03 14.43 12.44
CA TYR A 64 16.94 13.37 12.01
C TYR A 64 17.00 13.23 10.49
N GLY A 65 18.22 13.17 9.93
CA GLY A 65 18.40 12.83 8.51
C GLY A 65 18.16 13.98 7.53
N GLU A 66 18.13 15.21 8.03
CA GLU A 66 17.92 16.45 7.26
C GLU A 66 19.16 17.37 7.20
N ASP A 67 20.26 16.99 7.86
CA ASP A 67 21.45 17.84 8.04
C ASP A 67 22.18 18.22 6.74
N SER A 68 21.99 17.43 5.68
CA SER A 68 22.62 17.68 4.38
C SER A 68 21.84 17.05 3.22
N PHE A 69 22.09 17.53 2.01
CA PHE A 69 21.56 16.93 0.79
C PHE A 69 21.96 15.45 0.65
N GLU A 70 23.19 15.09 1.01
CA GLU A 70 23.68 13.71 0.93
C GLU A 70 22.94 12.80 1.91
N THR A 71 22.72 13.26 3.14
CA THR A 71 21.91 12.52 4.14
C THR A 71 20.47 12.37 3.67
N GLY A 72 19.87 13.45 3.13
CA GLY A 72 18.52 13.42 2.57
C GLY A 72 18.38 12.44 1.41
N ARG A 73 19.39 12.37 0.53
CA ARG A 73 19.44 11.43 -0.60
C ARG A 73 19.63 9.98 -0.13
N ALA A 74 20.49 9.75 0.85
CA ALA A 74 20.70 8.42 1.42
C ALA A 74 19.41 7.88 2.06
N THR A 75 18.72 8.68 2.89
CA THR A 75 17.46 8.27 3.52
C THR A 75 16.33 8.07 2.51
N ALA A 76 16.31 8.83 1.41
CA ALA A 76 15.35 8.62 0.32
C ALA A 76 15.56 7.27 -0.37
N TRP A 77 16.82 6.89 -0.66
CA TRP A 77 17.13 5.56 -1.21
C TRP A 77 16.77 4.43 -0.26
N VAL A 78 17.04 4.59 1.04
CA VAL A 78 16.60 3.63 2.07
C VAL A 78 15.07 3.47 2.04
N ALA A 79 14.32 4.57 2.00
CA ALA A 79 12.86 4.53 1.91
C ALA A 79 12.38 3.79 0.64
N VAL A 80 13.01 4.03 -0.51
CA VAL A 80 12.69 3.33 -1.77
C VAL A 80 12.95 1.83 -1.65
N VAL A 81 14.10 1.41 -1.09
CA VAL A 81 14.43 -0.01 -0.91
C VAL A 81 13.45 -0.70 0.03
N VAL A 82 13.12 -0.06 1.17
CA VAL A 82 12.14 -0.60 2.12
C VAL A 82 10.76 -0.72 1.48
N ALA A 83 10.30 0.31 0.77
CA ALA A 83 9.03 0.26 0.04
C ALA A 83 9.03 -0.84 -1.02
N ALA A 84 10.12 -1.00 -1.79
CA ALA A 84 10.25 -2.04 -2.79
C ALA A 84 10.16 -3.45 -2.20
N ILE A 85 10.82 -3.69 -1.05
CA ILE A 85 10.73 -4.98 -0.34
C ILE A 85 9.27 -5.25 0.07
N ILE A 86 8.58 -4.27 0.67
CA ILE A 86 7.17 -4.42 1.07
C ILE A 86 6.29 -4.69 -0.15
N ILE A 87 6.50 -3.97 -1.25
CA ILE A 87 5.75 -4.15 -2.50
C ILE A 87 5.97 -5.55 -3.06
N VAL A 88 7.20 -6.08 -3.04
CA VAL A 88 7.48 -7.46 -3.49
C VAL A 88 6.74 -8.48 -2.62
N LEU A 89 6.76 -8.31 -1.29
CA LEU A 89 6.01 -9.18 -0.38
C LEU A 89 4.50 -9.13 -0.62
N VAL A 90 3.94 -7.93 -0.80
CA VAL A 90 2.53 -7.73 -1.17
C VAL A 90 2.21 -8.36 -2.52
N THR A 91 3.12 -8.25 -3.50
CA THR A 91 2.94 -8.88 -4.82
C THR A 91 2.85 -10.39 -4.67
N GLY A 92 3.76 -11.01 -3.90
CA GLY A 92 3.69 -12.43 -3.59
C GLY A 92 2.39 -12.81 -2.90
N TRP A 93 1.94 -12.01 -1.92
CA TRP A 93 0.68 -12.27 -1.22
C TRP A 93 -0.56 -12.17 -2.12
N VAL A 94 -0.64 -11.17 -3.01
CA VAL A 94 -1.82 -10.97 -3.88
C VAL A 94 -1.90 -11.99 -5.01
N TYR A 95 -0.78 -12.43 -5.59
CA TYR A 95 -0.76 -13.24 -6.81
C TYR A 95 -0.46 -14.73 -6.59
N LEU A 96 0.06 -15.13 -5.43
CA LEU A 96 0.36 -16.54 -5.12
C LEU A 96 -0.74 -17.24 -4.32
N TRP A 97 -1.78 -16.51 -3.93
CA TRP A 97 -2.97 -16.98 -3.22
C TRP A 97 -4.23 -16.62 -3.99
#